data_AF-A0A1E4I6Y8-F1
#
_entry.id   AF-A0A1E4I6Y8-F1
#
_cell.length_a   1.000
_cell.length_b   1.000
_cell.length_c   1.000
_cell.angle_alpha   90.00
_cell.angle_beta   90.00
_cell.angle_gamma   90.00
#
_symmetry.space_group_name_H-M   'P 1'
#
loop_
_entity.id
_entity.type
_entity.pdbx_description
1 polymer ?
#
loop_
_entity_poly.entity_id
_entity_poly.type
_entity_poly.pdbx_seq_one_letter_code
_entity_poly.pdbx_strand_id
1 'polypeptide(L)'
;MANAYVEELSSLTGRLAVTEAQKRRQFLEKELAKAKENLVKAEIALGGAGVSEDTLKFNPAVMGQGLATLKAQIMAKELQLSSMRLGKFQNTRPNGDNAEYISRYRDFKYNEVLFEQLSKQYELAKIDESSDGAVIQVVDVAVPPERKSNTPKSKIAALAALAAGFVLLVFVFVRRALKNANQNPENTAKFAAIRAGFLRVLMPWRRPVKVGR
;
A
#
# COMPACT_ATOMS: atom_id res chain seq x y z
N MET A 1 -25.22 -0.40 -13.19
CA MET A 1 -23.82 0.11 -13.15
C MET A 1 -23.20 -0.13 -11.78
N ALA A 2 -23.82 0.29 -10.66
CA ALA A 2 -23.27 0.01 -9.32
C ALA A 2 -22.96 -1.47 -9.04
N ASN A 3 -23.90 -2.39 -9.32
CA ASN A 3 -23.67 -3.84 -9.13
C ASN A 3 -22.56 -4.40 -10.03
N ALA A 4 -22.39 -3.87 -11.24
CA ALA A 4 -21.34 -4.29 -12.15
C ALA A 4 -19.94 -3.91 -11.63
N TYR A 5 -19.79 -2.78 -10.94
CA TYR A 5 -18.53 -2.42 -10.29
C TYR A 5 -18.19 -3.35 -9.12
N VAL A 6 -19.19 -3.77 -8.34
CA VAL A 6 -18.99 -4.73 -7.25
C VAL A 6 -18.55 -6.09 -7.80
N GLU A 7 -19.15 -6.54 -8.90
CA GLU A 7 -18.81 -7.78 -9.57
C GLU A 7 -17.41 -7.73 -10.21
N GLU A 8 -17.05 -6.62 -10.86
CA GLU A 8 -15.69 -6.44 -11.36
C GLU A 8 -14.66 -6.36 -10.24
N LEU A 9 -14.92 -5.63 -9.15
CA LEU A 9 -14.04 -5.59 -7.98
C LEU A 9 -13.88 -6.98 -7.36
N SER A 10 -14.97 -7.74 -7.24
CA SER A 10 -14.92 -9.11 -6.74
C SER A 10 -14.08 -10.00 -7.65
N SER A 11 -14.25 -9.90 -8.97
CA SER A 11 -13.50 -10.67 -9.95
C SER A 11 -12.01 -10.29 -9.99
N LEU A 12 -11.68 -9.00 -9.92
CA LEU A 12 -10.32 -8.49 -9.88
C LEU A 12 -9.65 -8.89 -8.58
N THR A 13 -10.35 -8.77 -7.45
CA THR A 13 -9.85 -9.22 -6.15
C THR A 13 -9.63 -10.73 -6.18
N GLY A 14 -10.53 -11.53 -6.76
CA GLY A 14 -10.34 -12.98 -6.91
C GLY A 14 -9.17 -13.37 -7.83
N ARG A 15 -8.85 -12.56 -8.84
CA ARG A 15 -7.72 -12.80 -9.76
C ARG A 15 -6.38 -12.28 -9.21
N LEU A 16 -6.39 -11.16 -8.48
CA LEU A 16 -5.21 -10.58 -7.82
C LEU A 16 -4.91 -11.24 -6.47
N ALA A 17 -5.90 -11.89 -5.86
CA ALA A 17 -5.74 -12.78 -4.72
C ALA A 17 -5.07 -14.10 -5.14
N VAL A 18 -3.88 -14.02 -5.73
CA VAL A 18 -2.82 -14.87 -5.21
C VAL A 18 -2.61 -14.35 -3.80
N THR A 19 -3.33 -14.96 -2.85
CA THR A 19 -3.43 -14.45 -1.49
C THR A 19 -2.02 -14.28 -0.91
N GLU A 20 -1.85 -13.28 -0.05
CA GLU A 20 -0.61 -13.15 0.70
C GLU A 20 -0.26 -14.49 1.39
N ALA A 21 -1.28 -15.20 1.87
CA ALA A 21 -1.20 -16.56 2.39
C ALA A 21 -0.62 -17.57 1.37
N GLN A 22 -1.08 -17.57 0.11
CA GLN A 22 -0.53 -18.42 -0.96
C GLN A 22 0.95 -18.14 -1.24
N LYS A 23 1.35 -16.87 -1.33
CA LYS A 23 2.76 -16.50 -1.54
C LYS A 23 3.62 -16.93 -0.36
N ARG A 24 3.13 -16.74 0.87
CA ARG A 24 3.80 -17.14 2.11
C ARG A 24 3.95 -18.65 2.20
N ARG A 25 2.93 -19.43 1.85
CA ARG A 25 3.01 -20.89 1.77
C ARG A 25 4.04 -21.34 0.75
N GLN A 26 3.99 -20.82 -0.47
CA GLN A 26 4.95 -21.17 -1.53
C GLN A 26 6.40 -20.82 -1.16
N PHE A 27 6.61 -19.71 -0.45
CA PHE A 27 7.92 -19.34 0.07
C PHE A 27 8.40 -20.33 1.13
N LEU A 28 7.56 -20.62 2.14
CA LEU A 28 7.89 -21.56 3.22
C LEU A 28 8.13 -22.98 2.71
N GLU A 29 7.39 -23.41 1.69
CA GLU A 29 7.58 -24.70 1.03
C GLU A 29 9.00 -24.82 0.43
N LYS A 30 9.47 -23.76 -0.24
CA LYS A 30 10.84 -23.71 -0.80
C LYS A 30 11.90 -23.72 0.30
N GLU A 31 11.69 -22.95 1.37
CA GLU A 31 12.63 -22.90 2.50
C GLU A 31 12.66 -24.22 3.29
N LEU A 32 11.50 -24.89 3.45
CA LEU A 32 11.42 -26.21 4.07
C LEU A 32 12.16 -27.26 3.23
N ALA A 33 12.02 -27.23 1.90
CA ALA A 33 12.75 -28.11 1.01
C ALA A 33 14.27 -27.92 1.13
N LYS A 34 14.75 -26.66 1.17
CA LYS A 34 16.17 -26.34 1.42
C LYS A 34 16.63 -26.80 2.80
N ALA A 35 15.83 -26.57 3.84
CA ALA A 35 16.16 -26.97 5.20
C ALA A 35 16.27 -28.51 5.31
N LYS A 36 15.37 -29.24 4.66
CA LYS A 36 15.44 -30.71 4.55
C LYS A 36 16.71 -31.17 3.85
N GLU A 37 17.09 -30.52 2.74
CA GLU A 37 18.33 -30.84 2.03
C GLU A 37 19.56 -30.59 2.91
N ASN A 38 19.60 -29.47 3.64
CA ASN A 38 20.69 -29.14 4.55
C ASN A 38 20.76 -30.09 5.75
N LEU A 39 19.61 -30.53 6.27
CA LEU A 39 19.54 -31.56 7.31
C LEU A 39 20.18 -32.87 6.84
N VAL A 40 19.81 -33.35 5.64
CA VAL A 40 20.37 -34.58 5.06
C VAL A 40 21.88 -34.44 4.85
N LYS A 41 22.35 -33.29 4.35
CA LYS A 41 23.79 -33.02 4.22
C LYS A 41 24.50 -33.05 5.58
N ALA A 42 23.90 -32.47 6.62
CA ALA A 42 24.46 -32.46 7.97
C ALA A 42 24.44 -33.86 8.61
N GLU A 43 23.42 -34.67 8.32
CA GLU A 43 23.30 -36.06 8.77
C GLU A 43 24.35 -36.96 8.11
N ILE A 44 24.50 -36.87 6.79
CA ILE A 44 25.57 -37.59 6.06
C ILE A 44 26.95 -37.14 6.58
N ALA A 45 27.12 -35.84 6.82
CA ALA A 45 28.35 -35.31 7.39
C ALA A 45 28.61 -35.89 8.80
N LEU A 46 27.61 -36.00 9.65
CA LEU A 46 27.73 -36.58 10.98
C LEU A 46 28.02 -38.09 10.93
N GLY A 47 27.35 -38.84 10.03
CA GLY A 47 27.58 -40.26 9.82
C GLY A 47 28.95 -40.57 9.22
N GLY A 48 29.46 -39.69 8.35
CA GLY A 48 30.80 -39.79 7.77
C GLY A 48 31.93 -39.50 8.77
N ALA A 49 31.63 -38.84 9.90
CA ALA A 49 32.54 -38.71 11.03
C ALA A 49 32.52 -39.96 11.94
N GLY A 50 32.23 -41.12 11.34
CA GLY A 50 32.13 -42.42 11.99
C GLY A 50 33.20 -42.58 13.07
N VAL A 51 32.72 -42.92 14.28
CA VAL A 51 33.48 -43.17 15.50
C VAL A 51 34.81 -43.84 15.16
N SER A 52 35.88 -43.06 15.10
CA SER A 52 37.19 -43.54 14.69
C SER A 52 37.66 -44.60 15.66
N GLU A 53 38.22 -45.68 15.12
CA GLU A 53 38.63 -46.91 15.80
C GLU A 53 39.54 -46.69 17.02
N ASP A 54 40.23 -45.55 17.08
CA ASP A 54 41.02 -45.11 18.23
C ASP A 54 40.17 -44.71 19.45
N THR A 55 38.94 -44.22 19.26
CA THR A 55 38.03 -43.90 20.38
C THR A 55 37.46 -45.15 21.07
N LEU A 56 37.53 -46.31 20.40
CA LEU A 56 37.10 -47.61 20.94
C LEU A 56 38.22 -48.35 21.70
N LYS A 57 39.51 -48.03 21.45
CA LYS A 57 40.66 -48.76 22.03
C LYS A 57 41.15 -48.21 23.37
N PHE A 58 40.72 -47.03 23.82
CA PHE A 58 41.34 -46.38 24.97
C PHE A 58 40.73 -46.60 26.36
N ASN A 59 39.58 -47.29 26.54
CA ASN A 59 39.14 -47.58 27.92
C ASN A 59 37.97 -48.59 28.05
N PRO A 60 38.14 -49.77 28.68
CA PRO A 60 37.05 -50.71 28.98
C PRO A 60 36.10 -50.25 30.10
N ALA A 61 36.33 -49.08 30.72
CA ALA A 61 35.34 -48.39 31.57
C ALA A 61 34.45 -47.39 30.80
N VAL A 62 34.67 -47.20 29.49
CA VAL A 62 34.03 -46.12 28.69
C VAL A 62 32.94 -46.68 27.76
N MET A 63 32.29 -47.77 28.16
CA MET A 63 31.01 -48.16 27.56
C MET A 63 29.82 -47.29 28.02
N GLY A 64 29.99 -46.36 28.97
CA GLY A 64 28.85 -45.64 29.55
C GLY A 64 28.94 -44.12 29.66
N GLN A 65 30.01 -43.51 30.19
CA GLN A 65 29.80 -42.28 30.97
C GLN A 65 30.87 -41.19 30.89
N GLY A 66 31.91 -41.29 30.05
CA GLY A 66 33.02 -40.30 30.05
C GLY A 66 32.89 -39.16 29.03
N LEU A 67 32.52 -39.47 27.78
CA LEU A 67 32.59 -38.52 26.65
C LEU A 67 31.26 -37.79 26.39
N ALA A 68 30.13 -38.44 26.64
CA ALA A 68 28.80 -37.80 26.58
C ALA A 68 28.58 -36.81 27.73
N THR A 69 29.13 -37.09 28.92
CA THR A 69 29.06 -36.22 30.09
C THR A 69 29.98 -35.00 29.94
N LEU A 70 31.16 -35.17 29.35
CA LEU A 70 32.03 -34.06 28.98
C LEU A 70 31.41 -33.21 27.85
N LYS A 71 30.77 -33.84 26.84
CA LYS A 71 29.96 -33.15 25.81
C LYS A 71 28.74 -32.40 26.40
N ALA A 72 28.06 -32.97 27.40
CA ALA A 72 26.93 -32.34 28.09
C ALA A 72 27.36 -31.16 28.97
N GLN A 73 28.56 -31.23 29.57
CA GLN A 73 29.11 -30.13 30.36
C GLN A 73 29.66 -28.99 29.49
N ILE A 74 30.20 -29.29 28.30
CA ILE A 74 30.61 -28.28 27.32
C ILE A 74 29.38 -27.61 26.68
N MET A 75 28.33 -28.37 26.33
CA MET A 75 27.02 -27.81 25.91
C MET A 75 26.35 -26.97 26.99
N ALA A 76 26.43 -27.37 28.27
CA ALA A 76 25.95 -26.58 29.40
C ALA A 76 26.72 -25.26 29.57
N LYS A 77 28.04 -25.23 29.29
CA LYS A 77 28.84 -24.00 29.24
C LYS A 77 28.59 -23.14 27.99
N GLU A 78 28.23 -23.75 26.86
CA GLU A 78 27.91 -23.03 25.63
C GLU A 78 26.51 -22.39 25.67
N LEU A 79 25.50 -23.02 26.28
CA LEU A 79 24.20 -22.40 26.61
C LEU A 79 24.34 -21.28 27.64
N GLN A 80 25.34 -21.38 28.51
CA GLN A 80 25.66 -20.33 29.47
C GLN A 80 26.37 -19.14 28.80
N LEU A 81 27.21 -19.38 27.79
CA LEU A 81 27.79 -18.33 26.94
C LEU A 81 26.74 -17.70 25.98
N SER A 82 25.73 -18.46 25.53
CA SER A 82 24.50 -17.94 24.90
C SER A 82 23.70 -17.01 25.78
N SER A 83 23.66 -17.31 27.08
CA SER A 83 23.01 -16.48 28.09
C SER A 83 23.84 -15.25 28.51
N MET A 84 25.13 -15.18 28.15
CA MET A 84 26.06 -14.10 28.54
C MET A 84 26.31 -13.04 27.47
N ARG A 85 25.96 -13.27 26.21
CA ARG A 85 25.99 -12.23 25.19
C ARG A 85 25.03 -12.67 24.06
N LEU A 86 24.13 -11.78 23.67
CA LEU A 86 23.96 -11.45 22.25
C LEU A 86 25.33 -11.02 21.67
N GLY A 87 26.27 -11.97 21.55
CA GLY A 87 27.66 -11.69 21.16
C GLY A 87 28.85 -12.56 21.70
N LYS A 88 28.76 -13.62 22.53
CA LYS A 88 29.97 -14.35 23.09
C LYS A 88 30.02 -15.72 22.42
N PHE A 89 29.93 -15.72 21.10
CA PHE A 89 29.91 -16.96 20.33
C PHE A 89 30.95 -16.93 19.22
N GLN A 90 32.22 -16.74 19.55
CA GLN A 90 33.21 -16.77 18.49
C GLN A 90 34.40 -17.71 18.66
N ASN A 91 34.90 -18.05 19.85
CA ASN A 91 36.17 -18.79 19.87
C ASN A 91 36.32 -19.72 21.06
N THR A 92 35.90 -20.97 20.91
CA THR A 92 36.63 -22.12 21.49
C THR A 92 36.51 -23.26 20.50
N ARG A 93 37.52 -23.42 19.65
CA ARG A 93 37.65 -24.58 18.76
C ARG A 93 38.20 -25.72 19.61
N PRO A 94 37.49 -26.85 19.77
CA PRO A 94 38.13 -28.04 20.30
C PRO A 94 39.18 -28.50 19.27
N ASN A 95 40.35 -28.97 19.71
CA ASN A 95 41.38 -29.53 18.84
C ASN A 95 41.46 -31.05 19.10
N GLY A 96 41.37 -31.86 18.04
CA GLY A 96 41.35 -33.33 18.04
C GLY A 96 40.14 -33.91 17.29
N ASP A 97 40.16 -35.19 16.90
CA ASP A 97 39.08 -35.87 16.14
C ASP A 97 37.68 -35.71 16.78
N ASN A 98 37.63 -35.56 18.12
CA ASN A 98 36.40 -35.27 18.86
C ASN A 98 35.78 -33.89 18.53
N ALA A 99 36.59 -32.93 18.07
CA ALA A 99 36.15 -31.59 17.72
C ALA A 99 35.30 -31.55 16.45
N GLU A 100 35.71 -32.33 15.46
CA GLU A 100 34.98 -32.45 14.20
C GLU A 100 33.63 -33.15 14.41
N TYR A 101 33.59 -34.14 15.30
CA TYR A 101 32.34 -34.75 15.73
C TYR A 101 31.44 -33.77 16.50
N ILE A 102 32.01 -32.89 17.34
CA ILE A 102 31.25 -31.83 18.05
C ILE A 102 30.66 -30.82 17.05
N SER A 103 31.45 -30.34 16.07
CA SER A 103 30.96 -29.35 15.10
C SER A 103 29.88 -29.94 14.20
N ARG A 104 30.08 -31.14 13.64
CA ARG A 104 29.09 -31.82 12.80
C ARG A 104 27.81 -32.13 13.57
N TYR A 105 27.91 -32.50 14.86
CA TYR A 105 26.75 -32.70 15.72
C TYR A 105 25.97 -31.40 15.96
N ARG A 106 26.66 -30.28 16.21
CA ARG A 106 26.02 -28.96 16.37
C ARG A 106 25.32 -28.53 15.08
N ASP A 107 25.93 -28.75 13.93
CA ASP A 107 25.37 -28.38 12.63
C ASP A 107 24.15 -29.26 12.28
N PHE A 108 24.18 -30.55 12.63
CA PHE A 108 23.01 -31.43 12.55
C PHE A 108 21.86 -30.93 13.43
N LYS A 109 22.12 -30.67 14.73
CA LYS A 109 21.10 -30.16 15.66
C LYS A 109 20.54 -28.80 15.22
N TYR A 110 21.37 -27.93 14.64
CA TYR A 110 20.93 -26.64 14.09
C TYR A 110 19.89 -26.83 12.98
N ASN A 111 20.19 -27.69 12.00
CA ASN A 111 19.29 -27.94 10.87
C ASN A 111 18.02 -28.69 11.31
N GLU A 112 18.11 -29.56 12.32
CA GLU A 112 16.95 -30.26 12.90
C GLU A 112 15.95 -29.26 13.51
N VAL A 113 16.43 -28.33 14.34
CA VAL A 113 15.59 -27.29 14.96
C VAL A 113 15.03 -26.33 13.90
N LEU A 114 15.83 -25.95 12.91
CA LEU A 114 15.38 -25.07 11.81
C LEU A 114 14.26 -25.74 10.99
N PHE A 115 14.43 -27.01 10.65
CA PHE A 115 13.42 -27.81 9.94
C PHE A 115 12.13 -27.93 10.76
N GLU A 116 12.23 -28.19 12.06
CA GLU A 116 11.07 -28.26 12.95
C GLU A 116 10.31 -26.93 12.99
N GLN A 117 11.02 -25.80 13.14
CA GLN A 117 10.40 -24.48 13.17
C GLN A 117 9.73 -24.12 11.83
N LEU A 118 10.40 -24.36 10.70
CA LEU A 118 9.85 -24.10 9.37
C LEU A 118 8.63 -24.98 9.07
N SER A 119 8.65 -26.24 9.53
CA SER A 119 7.50 -27.15 9.39
C SER A 119 6.28 -26.62 10.14
N LYS A 120 6.45 -26.17 11.39
CA LYS A 120 5.37 -25.52 12.16
C LYS A 120 4.83 -24.28 11.47
N GLN A 121 5.71 -23.43 10.93
CA GLN A 121 5.30 -22.24 10.21
C GLN A 121 4.58 -22.57 8.89
N TYR A 122 5.00 -23.62 8.19
CA TYR A 122 4.34 -24.08 6.97
C TYR A 122 2.94 -24.63 7.25
N GLU A 123 2.76 -25.40 8.33
CA GLU A 123 1.44 -25.87 8.75
C GLU A 123 0.51 -24.70 9.08
N LEU A 124 0.98 -23.71 9.83
CA LEU A 124 0.22 -22.48 10.10
C LEU A 124 -0.14 -21.74 8.81
N ALA A 125 0.83 -21.54 7.91
CA ALA A 125 0.57 -20.86 6.64
C ALA A 125 -0.41 -21.63 5.73
N LYS A 126 -0.41 -22.97 5.80
CA LYS A 126 -1.36 -23.82 5.07
C LYS A 126 -2.77 -23.72 5.65
N ILE A 127 -2.89 -23.65 6.98
CA ILE A 127 -4.16 -23.41 7.68
C ILE A 127 -4.70 -22.02 7.32
N ASP A 128 -3.83 -21.00 7.38
CA ASP A 128 -4.19 -19.62 7.02
C ASP A 128 -4.67 -19.54 5.58
N GLU A 129 -3.98 -20.15 4.61
CA GLU A 129 -4.44 -20.19 3.22
C GLU A 129 -5.80 -20.86 3.06
N SER A 130 -6.06 -21.97 3.76
CA SER A 130 -7.38 -22.61 3.73
C SER A 130 -8.48 -21.78 4.40
N SER A 131 -8.09 -20.87 5.29
CA SER A 131 -8.98 -20.00 6.05
C SER A 131 -9.19 -18.63 5.39
N ASP A 132 -8.29 -18.22 4.48
CA ASP A 132 -8.33 -16.93 3.75
C ASP A 132 -9.43 -16.89 2.66
N GLY A 133 -10.47 -17.71 2.83
CA GLY A 133 -11.62 -17.80 1.94
C GLY A 133 -12.59 -16.63 2.12
N ALA A 134 -12.60 -15.74 1.14
CA ALA A 134 -13.64 -14.74 0.81
C ALA A 134 -13.81 -13.55 1.80
N VAL A 135 -12.89 -12.58 1.73
CA VAL A 135 -12.95 -11.31 2.48
C VAL A 135 -13.92 -10.27 1.88
N ILE A 136 -14.94 -10.67 1.12
CA ILE A 136 -16.01 -9.74 0.73
C ILE A 136 -17.36 -10.43 0.89
N GLN A 137 -17.93 -10.29 2.09
CA GLN A 137 -19.35 -10.54 2.28
C GLN A 137 -20.13 -9.34 1.76
N VAL A 138 -20.86 -9.51 0.68
CA VAL A 138 -21.79 -8.48 0.17
C VAL A 138 -22.94 -8.37 1.17
N VAL A 139 -22.90 -7.33 2.01
CA VAL A 139 -23.89 -7.10 3.09
C VAL A 139 -25.23 -6.63 2.50
N ASP A 140 -25.21 -5.86 1.42
CA ASP A 140 -26.42 -5.47 0.70
C ASP A 140 -26.11 -5.20 -0.79
N VAL A 141 -27.06 -5.53 -1.66
CA VAL A 141 -26.96 -5.32 -3.11
C VAL A 141 -27.52 -3.94 -3.48
N ALA A 142 -26.89 -3.25 -4.43
CA ALA A 142 -27.36 -1.91 -4.79
C ALA A 142 -28.68 -2.00 -5.57
N VAL A 143 -29.75 -1.48 -4.97
CA VAL A 143 -31.06 -1.30 -5.60
C VAL A 143 -31.03 -0.07 -6.52
N PRO A 144 -31.59 -0.13 -7.74
CA PRO A 144 -31.68 1.04 -8.61
C PRO A 144 -32.48 2.18 -7.94
N PRO A 145 -32.06 3.45 -8.10
CA PRO A 145 -32.70 4.57 -7.42
C PRO A 145 -34.12 4.81 -7.95
N GLU A 146 -35.10 4.80 -7.04
CA GLU A 146 -36.50 5.01 -7.39
C GLU A 146 -36.80 6.45 -7.86
N ARG A 147 -36.02 7.43 -7.38
CA ARG A 147 -36.17 8.84 -7.74
C ARG A 147 -34.89 9.38 -8.36
N LYS A 148 -35.05 10.04 -9.50
CA LYS A 148 -33.96 10.71 -10.20
C LYS A 148 -33.43 11.88 -9.37
N SER A 149 -32.14 11.88 -9.04
CA SER A 149 -31.46 12.91 -8.24
C SER A 149 -31.10 14.18 -9.02
N ASN A 150 -31.69 14.42 -10.19
CA ASN A 150 -31.38 15.61 -10.99
C ASN A 150 -32.22 16.81 -10.56
N THR A 151 -31.66 18.01 -10.73
CA THR A 151 -32.47 19.23 -10.74
C THR A 151 -33.51 19.12 -11.86
N PRO A 152 -34.81 19.33 -11.58
CA PRO A 152 -35.83 19.19 -12.60
C PRO A 152 -35.62 20.27 -13.66
N LYS A 153 -35.50 19.85 -14.93
CA LYS A 153 -35.23 20.74 -16.08
C LYS A 153 -36.23 21.89 -16.20
N SER A 154 -37.46 21.69 -15.69
CA SER A 154 -38.50 22.72 -15.62
C SER A 154 -38.13 23.92 -14.75
N LYS A 155 -37.42 23.72 -13.62
CA LYS A 155 -36.99 24.83 -12.76
C LYS A 155 -35.93 25.70 -13.44
N ILE A 156 -35.01 25.08 -14.19
CA ILE A 156 -33.99 25.79 -14.96
C ILE A 156 -34.64 26.58 -16.10
N ALA A 157 -35.57 25.96 -16.84
CA ALA A 157 -36.29 26.62 -17.92
C ALA A 157 -37.13 27.81 -17.42
N ALA A 158 -37.82 27.67 -16.27
CA ALA A 158 -38.59 28.75 -15.66
C ALA A 158 -37.70 29.93 -15.25
N LEU A 159 -36.55 29.67 -14.63
CA LEU A 159 -35.59 30.72 -14.27
C LEU A 159 -35.04 31.43 -15.51
N ALA A 160 -34.67 30.69 -16.55
CA ALA A 160 -34.16 31.25 -17.79
C ALA A 160 -35.21 32.12 -18.51
N ALA A 161 -36.48 31.69 -18.53
CA ALA A 161 -37.58 32.45 -19.10
C ALA A 161 -37.84 33.76 -18.33
N LEU A 162 -37.81 33.71 -17.00
CA LEU A 162 -37.94 34.91 -16.16
C LEU A 162 -36.79 35.90 -16.40
N ALA A 163 -35.55 35.42 -16.45
CA ALA A 163 -34.39 36.25 -16.74
C ALA A 163 -34.47 36.89 -18.13
N ALA A 164 -34.80 36.12 -19.16
CA ALA A 164 -34.94 36.63 -20.53
C ALA A 164 -36.10 37.65 -20.64
N GLY A 165 -37.23 37.39 -19.98
CA GLY A 165 -38.36 38.31 -19.92
C GLY A 165 -37.99 39.65 -19.28
N PHE A 166 -37.24 39.61 -18.18
CA PHE A 166 -36.75 40.83 -17.52
C PHE A 166 -35.81 41.63 -18.43
N VAL A 167 -34.87 40.97 -19.10
CA VAL A 167 -33.96 41.62 -20.05
C VAL A 167 -34.74 42.25 -21.22
N LEU A 168 -35.75 41.57 -21.75
CA LEU A 168 -36.60 42.12 -22.82
C LEU A 168 -37.41 43.32 -22.36
N LEU A 169 -37.94 43.31 -21.14
CA LEU A 169 -38.64 44.46 -20.58
C LEU A 169 -37.71 45.67 -20.53
N VAL A 170 -36.50 45.52 -19.96
CA VAL A 170 -35.49 46.59 -19.93
C VAL A 170 -35.18 47.10 -21.34
N PHE A 171 -34.98 46.19 -22.30
CA PHE A 171 -34.69 46.56 -23.68
C PHE A 171 -35.82 47.38 -24.34
N VAL A 172 -37.08 46.97 -24.15
CA VAL A 172 -38.24 47.68 -24.71
C VAL A 172 -38.37 49.08 -24.09
N PHE A 173 -38.18 49.21 -22.78
CA PHE A 173 -38.22 50.51 -22.11
C PHE A 173 -37.11 51.45 -22.60
N VAL A 174 -35.87 50.98 -22.70
CA VAL A 174 -34.74 51.77 -23.23
C VAL A 174 -35.02 52.18 -24.67
N ARG A 175 -35.45 51.23 -25.52
CA ARG A 175 -35.76 51.50 -26.93
C ARG A 175 -36.91 52.52 -27.07
N ARG A 176 -37.94 52.43 -26.23
CA ARG A 176 -39.05 53.38 -26.19
C ARG A 176 -38.60 54.76 -25.72
N ALA A 177 -37.77 54.83 -24.68
CA ALA A 177 -37.23 56.07 -24.15
C ALA A 177 -36.36 56.80 -25.19
N LEU A 178 -35.49 56.07 -25.91
CA LEU A 178 -34.65 56.64 -26.98
C LEU A 178 -35.49 57.14 -28.17
N LYS A 179 -36.52 56.41 -28.57
CA LYS A 179 -37.41 56.85 -29.66
C LYS A 179 -38.21 58.11 -29.27
N ASN A 180 -38.73 58.15 -28.04
CA ASN A 180 -39.46 59.30 -27.51
C ASN A 180 -38.56 60.53 -27.32
N ALA A 181 -37.32 60.32 -26.90
CA ALA A 181 -36.31 61.37 -26.78
C ALA A 181 -36.04 62.09 -28.11
N ASN A 182 -36.10 61.37 -29.24
CA ASN A 182 -35.81 61.90 -30.57
C ASN A 182 -36.98 62.69 -31.20
N GLN A 183 -38.18 62.60 -30.63
CA GLN A 183 -39.37 63.30 -31.13
C GLN A 183 -39.56 64.70 -30.53
N ASN A 184 -38.91 64.99 -29.39
CA ASN A 184 -39.02 66.29 -28.72
C ASN A 184 -37.85 67.21 -29.13
N PRO A 185 -38.11 68.39 -29.72
CA PRO A 185 -37.06 69.32 -30.15
C PRO A 185 -36.26 69.93 -28.98
N GLU A 186 -36.78 69.92 -27.75
CA GLU A 186 -36.02 70.36 -26.57
C GLU A 186 -35.01 69.32 -26.06
N ASN A 187 -35.24 68.03 -26.34
CA ASN A 187 -34.36 66.96 -25.88
C ASN A 187 -33.08 66.89 -26.72
N THR A 188 -33.14 67.20 -28.01
CA THR A 188 -31.97 67.22 -28.90
C THR A 188 -30.91 68.22 -28.40
N ALA A 189 -31.33 69.37 -27.87
CA ALA A 189 -30.45 70.36 -27.26
C ALA A 189 -29.79 69.84 -25.97
N LYS A 190 -30.53 69.13 -25.12
CA LYS A 190 -29.99 68.49 -23.89
C LYS A 190 -29.00 67.37 -24.22
N PHE A 191 -29.29 66.52 -25.21
CA PHE A 191 -28.36 65.49 -25.68
C PHE A 191 -27.10 66.08 -26.33
N ALA A 192 -27.22 67.18 -27.08
CA ALA A 192 -26.08 67.91 -27.63
C ALA A 192 -25.19 68.51 -26.53
N ALA A 193 -25.79 69.10 -25.49
CA ALA A 193 -25.06 69.63 -24.33
C ALA A 193 -24.34 68.53 -23.53
N ILE A 194 -25.00 67.39 -23.31
CA ILE A 194 -24.39 66.22 -22.64
C ILE A 194 -23.25 65.64 -23.48
N ARG A 195 -23.42 65.49 -24.81
CA ARG A 195 -22.33 65.08 -25.72
C ARG A 195 -21.17 66.07 -25.73
N ALA A 196 -21.45 67.38 -25.77
CA ALA A 196 -20.42 68.42 -25.76
C ALA A 196 -19.66 68.45 -24.42
N GLY A 197 -20.35 68.25 -23.29
CA GLY A 197 -19.73 68.11 -21.97
C GLY A 197 -18.87 66.85 -21.86
N PHE A 198 -19.34 65.73 -22.39
CA PHE A 198 -18.61 64.47 -22.40
C PHE A 198 -17.37 64.52 -23.30
N LEU A 199 -17.47 65.17 -24.48
CA LEU A 199 -16.33 65.39 -25.38
C LEU A 199 -15.26 66.30 -24.77
N ARG A 200 -15.65 67.30 -23.95
CA ARG A 200 -14.69 68.13 -23.19
C ARG A 200 -13.92 67.34 -22.14
N VAL A 201 -14.53 66.30 -21.55
CA VAL A 201 -13.89 65.42 -20.56
C VAL A 201 -13.02 64.37 -21.22
N LEU A 202 -13.45 63.81 -22.36
CA LEU A 202 -12.76 62.73 -23.06
C LEU A 202 -11.55 63.20 -23.90
N MET A 203 -11.56 64.43 -24.43
CA MET A 203 -10.46 64.98 -25.24
C MET A 203 -10.01 66.37 -24.74
N PRO A 204 -9.11 66.45 -23.74
CA PRO A 204 -8.66 67.72 -23.17
C PRO A 204 -7.66 68.50 -24.06
N TRP A 205 -7.13 67.90 -25.13
CA TRP A 205 -6.01 68.46 -25.92
C TRP A 205 -6.41 69.48 -27.00
N ARG A 206 -7.70 69.76 -27.21
CA ARG A 206 -8.21 70.79 -28.15
C ARG A 206 -8.47 72.14 -27.47
N ARG A 207 -7.47 72.70 -26.78
CA ARG A 207 -7.55 74.10 -26.30
C ARG A 207 -6.94 75.04 -27.33
N PRO A 208 -7.66 76.07 -27.84
CA PRO A 208 -7.00 77.14 -28.59
C PRO A 208 -6.11 77.95 -27.63
N VAL A 209 -4.84 78.10 -27.99
CA VAL A 209 -3.86 78.93 -27.28
C VAL A 209 -4.32 80.39 -27.32
N LYS A 210 -4.45 81.04 -26.15
CA LYS A 210 -4.68 82.49 -26.07
C LYS A 210 -3.43 83.21 -26.58
N VAL A 211 -3.49 83.82 -27.75
CA VAL A 211 -2.53 84.85 -28.17
C VAL A 211 -2.94 86.16 -27.49
N GLY A 212 -2.02 86.71 -26.71
CA GLY A 212 -2.24 87.91 -25.90
C GLY A 212 -2.31 89.21 -26.71
N ARG A 213 -2.81 90.25 -26.05
CA ARG A 213 -2.28 91.61 -26.16
C ARG A 213 -1.57 91.93 -24.86
#